data_AF-A0A817RZT5-F1
#
_entry.id   AF-A0A817RZT5-F1
#
_cell.length_a   1.000
_cell.length_b   1.000
_cell.length_c   1.000
_cell.angle_alpha   90.00
_cell.angle_beta   90.00
_cell.angle_gamma   90.00
#
_symmetry.space_group_name_H-M   'P 1'
#
loop_
_entity.id
_entity.type
_entity.pdbx_description
1 polymer ?
#
loop_
_entity_poly.entity_id
_entity_poly.type
_entity_poly.pdbx_seq_one_letter_code
_entity_poly.pdbx_strand_id
1 'polypeptide(L)'
;MPVGDGDGDGNENANVHVLKQTVIQLKQRIKQLSSDKLKQIQLLIVAEKETIIDIVTLSESVKDLEELPNLMSELIDDPIYRKHLFYREKLIVIIAKSDTVRRNGRGAESSQE
;
A
#
# COMPACT_ATOMS: atom_id res chain seq x y z
N MET A 1 -55.21 -16.14 31.98
CA MET A 1 -53.96 -15.35 31.97
C MET A 1 -53.05 -15.87 33.07
N PRO A 2 -51.72 -15.89 32.94
CA PRO A 2 -50.86 -15.43 31.82
C PRO A 2 -49.74 -16.48 31.53
N VAL A 3 -48.69 -16.36 30.71
CA VAL A 3 -48.11 -15.34 29.83
C VAL A 3 -47.57 -16.14 28.63
N GLY A 4 -47.96 -15.78 27.41
CA GLY A 4 -47.24 -16.15 26.18
C GLY A 4 -46.39 -14.97 25.73
N ASP A 5 -45.32 -15.30 25.00
CA ASP A 5 -44.49 -14.43 24.18
C ASP A 5 -43.29 -13.75 24.88
N GLY A 6 -42.44 -14.60 25.45
CA GLY A 6 -41.00 -14.43 25.25
C GLY A 6 -40.54 -15.54 24.31
N ASP A 7 -40.39 -15.26 23.02
CA ASP A 7 -39.63 -16.16 22.14
C ASP A 7 -38.15 -16.17 22.54
N GLY A 8 -37.71 -15.16 23.32
CA GLY A 8 -36.72 -15.28 24.38
C GLY A 8 -35.54 -16.13 23.95
N ASP A 9 -35.08 -15.91 22.71
CA ASP A 9 -34.24 -16.91 22.03
C ASP A 9 -32.93 -17.09 22.78
N GLY A 10 -32.62 -16.12 23.67
CA GLY A 10 -31.85 -16.33 24.87
C GLY A 10 -30.58 -17.07 24.52
N ASN A 11 -30.02 -16.75 23.35
CA ASN A 11 -28.97 -17.56 22.79
C ASN A 11 -27.80 -17.32 23.72
N GLU A 12 -27.54 -18.30 24.56
CA GLU A 12 -26.51 -18.25 25.60
C GLU A 12 -25.13 -17.96 24.98
N ASN A 13 -24.99 -18.28 23.68
CA ASN A 13 -23.83 -17.99 22.84
C ASN A 13 -23.78 -16.56 22.28
N ALA A 14 -24.88 -15.80 22.28
CA ALA A 14 -24.92 -14.37 21.96
C ALA A 14 -24.53 -13.51 23.18
N ASN A 15 -23.56 -13.99 23.96
CA ASN A 15 -22.93 -13.22 25.02
C ASN A 15 -22.29 -11.96 24.43
N VAL A 16 -22.42 -10.81 25.10
CA VAL A 16 -21.83 -9.52 24.70
C VAL A 16 -20.34 -9.66 24.34
N HIS A 17 -19.64 -10.61 24.97
CA HIS A 17 -18.27 -10.95 24.63
C HIS A 17 -18.11 -11.51 23.20
N VAL A 18 -18.95 -12.49 22.82
CA VAL A 18 -18.93 -13.11 21.48
C VAL A 18 -19.31 -12.07 20.43
N LEU A 19 -20.30 -11.22 20.69
CA LEU A 19 -20.66 -10.10 19.82
C LEU A 19 -19.48 -9.13 19.59
N LYS A 20 -18.77 -8.75 20.66
CA LYS A 20 -17.57 -7.89 20.56
C LYS A 20 -16.46 -8.55 19.74
N GLN A 21 -16.20 -9.85 19.94
CA GLN A 21 -15.20 -10.58 19.17
C GLN A 21 -15.58 -10.66 17.69
N THR A 22 -16.85 -10.95 17.38
CA THR A 22 -17.36 -10.98 16.00
C THR A 22 -17.20 -9.62 15.33
N VAL A 23 -17.50 -8.51 16.02
CA VAL A 23 -17.29 -7.15 15.48
C VAL A 23 -15.81 -6.87 15.20
N ILE A 24 -14.89 -7.29 16.08
CA ILE A 24 -13.44 -7.13 15.87
C ILE A 24 -12.99 -7.91 14.63
N GLN A 25 -13.39 -9.18 14.52
CA GLN A 25 -13.05 -10.04 13.39
C GLN A 25 -13.62 -9.49 12.08
N LEU A 26 -14.87 -8.99 12.08
CA LEU A 26 -15.48 -8.36 10.91
C LEU A 26 -14.72 -7.11 10.49
N LYS A 27 -14.32 -6.24 11.44
CA LYS A 27 -13.51 -5.05 11.12
C LYS A 27 -12.16 -5.43 10.50
N GLN A 28 -11.49 -6.43 11.04
CA GLN A 28 -10.23 -6.93 10.48
C GLN A 28 -10.43 -7.48 9.06
N ARG A 29 -11.49 -8.26 8.83
CA ARG A 29 -11.79 -8.84 7.52
C ARG A 29 -12.18 -7.78 6.49
N ILE A 30 -12.96 -6.77 6.88
CA ILE A 30 -13.29 -5.62 6.01
C ILE A 30 -12.00 -4.87 5.64
N LYS A 31 -11.11 -4.61 6.61
CA LYS A 31 -9.82 -3.96 6.33
C LYS A 31 -8.98 -4.76 5.34
N GLN A 32 -8.94 -6.08 5.51
CA GLN A 32 -8.23 -6.98 4.60
C GLN A 32 -8.82 -6.93 3.18
N LEU A 33 -10.14 -7.08 3.06
CA LEU A 33 -10.85 -7.02 1.77
C LEU A 33 -10.63 -5.69 1.03
N SER A 34 -10.62 -4.57 1.77
CA SER A 34 -10.32 -3.26 1.19
C SER A 34 -8.88 -3.19 0.66
N SER A 35 -7.91 -3.70 1.42
CA SER A 35 -6.50 -3.78 0.99
C SER A 35 -6.34 -4.64 -0.26
N ASP A 36 -7.00 -5.81 -0.30
CA ASP A 36 -6.94 -6.73 -1.43
C ASP A 36 -7.57 -6.12 -2.69
N LYS A 37 -8.68 -5.38 -2.54
CA LYS A 37 -9.27 -4.61 -3.65
C LYS A 37 -8.33 -3.52 -4.17
N LEU A 38 -7.68 -2.78 -3.29
CA LEU A 38 -6.70 -1.76 -3.70
C LEU A 38 -5.55 -2.38 -4.48
N LYS A 39 -5.04 -3.54 -4.04
CA LYS A 39 -4.03 -4.30 -4.79
C LYS A 39 -4.53 -4.75 -6.16
N GLN A 40 -5.76 -5.23 -6.27
CA GLN A 40 -6.34 -5.60 -7.57
C GLN A 40 -6.48 -4.40 -8.51
N ILE A 41 -6.95 -3.26 -8.00
CA ILE A 41 -7.05 -2.01 -8.79
C ILE A 41 -5.66 -1.57 -9.25
N GLN A 42 -4.66 -1.62 -8.37
CA GLN A 42 -3.28 -1.33 -8.72
C GLN A 42 -2.77 -2.26 -9.83
N LEU A 43 -3.08 -3.56 -9.75
CA LEU A 43 -2.74 -4.54 -10.78
C LEU A 43 -3.35 -4.18 -12.14
N LEU A 44 -4.64 -3.82 -12.17
CA LEU A 44 -5.37 -3.45 -13.39
C LEU A 44 -4.85 -2.17 -14.03
N ILE A 45 -4.46 -1.19 -13.21
CA ILE A 45 -4.03 0.12 -13.71
C ILE A 45 -2.60 0.09 -14.21
N VAL A 46 -1.73 -0.75 -13.66
CA VAL A 46 -0.27 -0.62 -13.83
C VAL A 46 0.33 -1.83 -14.55
N ALA A 47 -0.21 -3.02 -14.30
CA ALA A 47 0.41 -4.29 -14.65
C ALA A 47 -0.47 -5.10 -15.62
N GLU A 48 -1.14 -4.41 -16.55
CA GLU A 48 -1.87 -5.02 -17.66
C GLU A 48 -1.31 -4.56 -19.01
N LYS A 49 -1.47 -5.39 -20.04
CA LYS A 49 -0.90 -5.12 -21.37
C LYS A 49 -1.41 -3.82 -21.99
N GLU A 50 -2.68 -3.49 -21.76
CA GLU A 50 -3.37 -2.31 -22.30
C GLU A 50 -3.07 -1.02 -21.48
N THR A 51 -2.40 -1.16 -20.33
CA THR A 51 -2.05 -0.01 -19.49
C THR A 51 -1.02 0.89 -20.18
N ILE A 52 -1.28 2.20 -20.14
CA ILE A 52 -0.37 3.23 -20.67
C ILE A 52 0.46 3.97 -19.60
N ILE A 53 0.24 3.69 -18.32
CA ILE A 53 0.88 4.40 -17.19
C ILE A 53 2.18 3.69 -16.78
N ASP A 54 3.27 4.45 -16.70
CA ASP A 54 4.57 4.00 -16.17
C ASP A 54 4.69 4.29 -14.67
N ILE A 55 5.10 3.28 -13.88
CA ILE A 55 5.55 3.52 -12.49
C ILE A 55 7.06 3.70 -12.51
N VAL A 56 7.49 4.83 -11.96
CA VAL A 56 8.90 5.22 -11.89
C VAL A 56 9.24 5.62 -10.46
N THR A 57 10.47 5.35 -10.04
CA THR A 57 11.01 5.84 -8.77
C THR A 57 11.61 7.23 -8.96
N LEU A 58 11.55 8.05 -7.92
CA LEU A 58 12.15 9.38 -7.87
C LEU A 58 13.08 9.46 -6.67
N SER A 59 14.37 9.67 -6.91
CA SER A 59 15.37 9.92 -5.87
C SER A 59 15.64 11.43 -5.77
N GLU A 60 15.40 12.02 -4.60
CA GLU A 60 15.53 13.46 -4.38
C GLU A 60 16.67 13.81 -3.43
N SER A 61 17.20 12.85 -2.67
CA SER A 61 18.28 13.05 -1.72
C SER A 61 19.50 12.17 -2.03
N VAL A 62 20.66 12.50 -1.45
CA VAL A 62 21.85 11.63 -1.55
C VAL A 62 21.57 10.27 -0.93
N LYS A 63 20.86 10.24 0.20
CA LYS A 63 20.47 8.99 0.85
C LYS A 63 19.58 8.14 -0.05
N ASP A 64 18.61 8.75 -0.75
CA ASP A 64 17.74 8.02 -1.68
C ASP A 64 18.54 7.40 -2.82
N LEU A 65 19.62 8.06 -3.27
CA LEU A 65 20.52 7.54 -4.30
C LEU A 65 21.38 6.39 -3.80
N GLU A 66 21.83 6.44 -2.54
CA GLU A 66 22.58 5.36 -1.89
C GLU A 66 21.70 4.12 -1.67
N GLU A 67 20.43 4.31 -1.32
CA GLU A 67 19.47 3.22 -1.09
C GLU A 67 18.82 2.69 -2.39
N LEU A 68 18.92 3.44 -3.50
CA LEU A 68 18.28 3.11 -4.77
C LEU A 68 18.59 1.68 -5.27
N PRO A 69 19.82 1.14 -5.22
CA PRO A 69 20.08 -0.24 -5.67
C PRO A 69 19.29 -1.29 -4.88
N ASN A 70 19.13 -1.10 -3.56
CA ASN A 70 18.36 -2.01 -2.71
C ASN A 70 16.88 -1.89 -3.03
N LEU A 71 16.37 -0.66 -3.13
CA LEU A 71 14.97 -0.40 -3.52
C LEU A 71 14.64 -1.03 -4.88
N MET A 72 15.51 -0.88 -5.88
CA MET A 72 15.30 -1.46 -7.20
C MET A 72 15.29 -2.99 -7.15
N SER A 73 16.12 -3.60 -6.30
CA SER A 73 16.12 -5.04 -6.09
C SER A 73 14.79 -5.51 -5.48
N GLU A 74 14.31 -4.83 -4.43
CA GLU A 74 13.01 -5.11 -3.81
C GLU A 74 11.84 -4.95 -4.79
N LEU A 75 11.87 -3.91 -5.63
CA LEU A 75 10.82 -3.68 -6.62
C LEU A 75 10.84 -4.75 -7.72
N ILE A 76 12.00 -5.21 -8.19
CA ILE A 76 12.08 -6.27 -9.21
C ILE A 76 11.50 -7.59 -8.68
N ASP A 77 11.62 -7.84 -7.37
CA ASP A 77 11.04 -9.01 -6.71
C ASP A 77 9.53 -8.89 -6.46
N ASP A 78 8.97 -7.67 -6.49
CA ASP A 78 7.53 -7.47 -6.39
C ASP A 78 6.81 -7.99 -7.66
N PRO A 79 5.82 -8.89 -7.53
CA PRO A 79 5.16 -9.51 -8.68
C PRO A 79 4.36 -8.52 -9.54
N ILE A 80 3.84 -7.44 -8.96
CA ILE A 80 3.09 -6.41 -9.68
C ILE A 80 4.05 -5.58 -10.52
N TYR A 81 5.14 -5.12 -9.92
CA TYR A 81 6.17 -4.33 -10.61
C TYR A 81 6.91 -5.16 -11.65
N ARG A 82 7.18 -6.44 -11.39
CA ARG A 82 7.75 -7.36 -12.39
C ARG A 82 6.82 -7.53 -13.61
N LYS A 83 5.51 -7.66 -13.39
CA LYS A 83 4.50 -7.73 -14.47
C LYS A 83 4.41 -6.41 -15.24
N HIS A 84 4.53 -5.27 -14.54
CA HIS A 84 4.67 -3.96 -15.17
C HIS A 84 5.90 -3.90 -16.08
N LEU A 85 7.11 -4.21 -15.57
CA LEU A 85 8.34 -4.23 -16.35
C LEU A 85 8.26 -5.14 -17.57
N PHE A 86 7.62 -6.31 -17.44
CA PHE A 86 7.40 -7.24 -18.54
C PHE A 86 6.61 -6.61 -19.69
N TYR A 87 5.53 -5.88 -19.39
CA TYR A 87 4.72 -5.23 -20.44
C TYR A 87 5.31 -3.93 -20.96
N ARG A 88 6.10 -3.21 -20.14
CA ARG A 88 6.68 -1.92 -20.54
C ARG A 88 8.02 -2.06 -21.25
N GLU A 89 8.68 -3.21 -21.10
CA GLU A 89 10.00 -3.51 -21.68
C GLU A 89 11.07 -2.45 -21.37
N LYS A 90 10.89 -1.74 -20.26
CA LYS A 90 11.76 -0.65 -19.83
C LYS A 90 11.74 -0.50 -18.32
N LEU A 91 12.85 -0.05 -17.79
CA LEU A 91 13.01 0.35 -16.40
C LEU A 91 13.41 1.83 -16.41
N ILE A 92 12.61 2.66 -15.74
CA ILE A 92 12.82 4.11 -15.70
C ILE A 92 12.99 4.53 -14.24
N VAL A 93 14.07 5.25 -13.96
CA VAL A 93 14.33 5.91 -12.68
C VAL A 93 14.54 7.39 -12.94
N ILE A 94 13.97 8.24 -12.08
CA ILE A 94 14.14 9.70 -12.12
C ILE A 94 15.06 10.12 -10.97
N ILE A 95 16.04 10.97 -11.28
CA ILE A 95 16.96 11.55 -10.29
C ILE A 95 16.78 13.07 -10.29
N ALA A 96 16.27 13.62 -9.18
CA ALA A 96 16.06 15.06 -9.02
C ALA A 96 17.34 15.77 -8.54
N LYS A 97 18.26 16.03 -9.47
CA LYS A 97 19.55 16.71 -9.19
C LYS A 97 19.39 18.01 -8.38
N SER A 98 18.40 18.85 -8.72
CA SER A 98 18.15 20.13 -8.04
C SER A 98 17.86 19.94 -6.55
N ASP A 99 17.01 18.98 -6.23
CA ASP A 99 16.60 18.70 -4.86
C ASP A 99 17.73 18.03 -4.08
N THR A 100 18.50 17.17 -4.72
CA THR A 100 19.68 16.53 -4.11
C THR A 100 20.72 17.57 -3.72
N VAL A 101 20.99 18.56 -4.58
CA VAL A 101 21.92 19.65 -4.28
C VAL A 101 21.37 20.59 -3.20
N ARG A 102 20.06 20.88 -3.20
CA ARG A 102 19.44 21.73 -2.17
C ARG A 102 19.46 21.07 -0.79
N ARG A 103 19.21 19.76 -0.72
CA ARG A 103 19.12 19.02 0.56
C ARG A 103 20.46 18.55 1.11
N ASN A 104 21.42 18.23 0.25
CA ASN A 104 22.67 17.58 0.65
C ASN A 104 23.94 18.24 0.09
N GLY A 105 23.82 19.23 -0.79
CA GLY A 105 24.94 19.99 -1.34
C GLY A 105 25.08 21.37 -0.70
N ARG A 106 25.88 22.25 -1.32
CA ARG A 106 26.14 23.63 -0.86
C ARG A 106 24.90 24.48 -0.56
N GLY A 107 23.74 24.15 -1.13
CA GLY A 107 22.47 24.83 -0.84
C GLY A 107 21.93 24.55 0.57
N ALA A 108 22.26 23.40 1.16
CA ALA A 108 21.84 23.02 2.51
C ALA A 108 22.56 23.83 3.60
N GLU A 109 23.81 24.23 3.35
CA GLU A 109 24.62 25.06 4.25
C GLU A 109 24.12 26.52 4.28
N SER A 110 23.64 27.04 3.14
CA SER A 110 23.15 28.42 3.02
C SER A 110 21.75 28.68 3.62
N SER A 111 21.06 27.65 4.13
CA SER A 111 19.72 27.78 4.73
C SER A 111 19.73 27.75 6.26
N GLN A 112 20.91 27.82 6.89
CA GLN A 112 21.09 27.82 8.35
C GLN A 112 21.59 29.17 8.93
N GLU A 113 21.72 30.21 8.11
CA GLU A 113 21.91 31.63 8.54
C GLU A 113 20.61 32.43 8.40
#